data_AF-A0A418ILH0-F1
#
_entry.id   AF-A0A418ILH0-F1
#
_cell.length_a   1.000
_cell.length_b   1.000
_cell.length_c   1.000
_cell.angle_alpha   90.00
_cell.angle_beta   90.00
_cell.angle_gamma   90.00
#
_symmetry.space_group_name_H-M   'P 1'
#
loop_
_entity.id
_entity.type
_entity.pdbx_description
1 polymer ?
#
loop_
_entity_poly.entity_id
_entity_poly.type
_entity_poly.pdbx_seq_one_letter_code
_entity_poly.pdbx_strand_id
1 'polypeptide(L)' 'MKGEITFSLKASIYSDYSCPFCFIGKDQLEKAIKETDGNVSIE' A
#
# COMPACT_ATOMS: atom_id res chain seq x y z
N MET A 1 -22.57 -5.84 -1.70
CA MET A 1 -22.04 -7.21 -1.87
C MET A 1 -20.52 -7.11 -1.76
N LYS A 2 -19.95 -7.23 -0.56
CA LYS A 2 -18.49 -7.27 -0.34
C LYS A 2 -18.11 -8.72 -0.07
N GLY A 3 -17.59 -9.38 -1.09
CA GLY A 3 -17.09 -10.74 -1.00
C GLY A 3 -15.77 -10.74 -0.23
N GLU A 4 -15.73 -11.54 0.82
CA GLU A 4 -14.61 -11.73 1.74
C GLU A 4 -13.47 -12.48 1.01
N ILE A 5 -12.44 -11.75 0.57
CA ILE A 5 -11.16 -12.32 0.14
C ILE A 5 -10.11 -11.89 1.19
N THR A 6 -9.88 -12.75 2.19
CA THR A 6 -8.92 -12.51 3.27
C THR A 6 -7.50 -12.89 2.84
N PHE A 7 -6.86 -12.08 2.00
CA PHE A 7 -5.41 -12.20 1.79
C PHE A 7 -4.66 -11.24 2.72
N SER A 8 -3.51 -11.70 3.22
CA SER A 8 -2.59 -10.91 4.04
C SER A 8 -1.33 -10.64 3.22
N LEU A 9 -1.00 -9.37 3.04
CA LEU A 9 0.16 -8.92 2.27
C LEU A 9 1.14 -8.19 3.20
N LYS A 10 2.41 -8.49 3.00
CA LYS A 10 3.52 -7.77 3.61
C LYS A 10 4.24 -6.99 2.53
N ALA A 11 4.36 -5.69 2.71
CA ALA A 11 4.96 -4.80 1.72
C ALA A 11 6.15 -4.06 2.35
N SER A 12 7.30 -4.09 1.68
CA SER A 12 8.47 -3.27 2.06
C SER A 12 8.60 -2.09 1.11
N ILE A 13 8.74 -0.89 1.66
CA ILE A 13 8.86 0.34 0.85
C ILE A 13 10.31 0.77 0.79
N TYR A 14 10.88 0.75 -0.41
CA TYR A 14 12.20 1.30 -0.68
C TYR A 14 12.04 2.65 -1.38
N SER A 15 12.55 3.70 -0.75
CA SER A 15 12.57 5.05 -1.34
C SER A 15 13.93 5.68 -1.17
N ASP A 16 14.56 6.06 -2.28
CA ASP A 16 15.75 6.90 -2.28
C ASP A 16 15.38 8.38 -2.15
N TYR A 17 16.25 9.14 -1.51
CA TYR A 17 16.08 10.60 -1.33
C TYR A 17 15.89 11.34 -2.67
N SER A 18 16.52 10.86 -3.73
CA SER A 18 16.48 11.47 -5.06
C SER A 18 15.25 11.12 -5.88
N CYS A 19 14.37 10.23 -5.39
CA CYS A 19 13.22 9.75 -6.14
C CYS A 19 12.13 10.84 -6.22
N PRO A 20 11.90 11.47 -7.39
CA PRO A 20 10.94 12.58 -7.50
C PRO A 20 9.49 12.12 -7.41
N PHE A 21 9.24 10.81 -7.55
CA PHE A 21 7.90 10.22 -7.58
C PHE A 21 7.51 9.51 -6.28
N CYS A 22 8.46 9.29 -5.36
CA CYS A 22 8.22 8.46 -4.18
C CYS A 22 7.19 9.09 -3.23
N PHE A 23 7.10 10.42 -3.16
CA PHE A 23 6.03 11.10 -2.43
C PHE A 23 4.63 10.83 -3.03
N ILE A 24 4.52 10.89 -4.35
CA ILE A 24 3.26 10.66 -5.08
C ILE A 24 2.85 9.19 -4.94
N GLY A 25 3.79 8.27 -5.14
CA GLY A 25 3.56 6.83 -5.00
C GLY A 25 3.12 6.46 -3.58
N LYS A 26 3.72 7.06 -2.55
CA LYS A 26 3.35 6.81 -1.16
C LYS A 26 1.90 7.22 -0.85
N ASP A 27 1.49 8.42 -1.27
CA ASP A 27 0.11 8.89 -1.05
C ASP A 27 -0.93 7.98 -1.72
N GLN A 28 -0.66 7.55 -2.96
CA GLN A 28 -1.55 6.63 -3.68
C GLN A 28 -1.59 5.25 -3.04
N LEU A 29 -0.43 4.72 -2.60
CA LEU A 29 -0.34 3.44 -1.91
C LEU A 29 -1.11 3.46 -0.59
N GLU A 30 -0.97 4.52 0.21
CA GLU A 30 -1.70 4.68 1.48
C GLU A 30 -3.22 4.74 1.27
N LYS A 31 -3.70 5.34 0.17
CA LYS A 31 -5.13 5.35 -0.20
C LYS A 31 -5.62 3.96 -0.61
N ALA A 32 -4.87 3.28 -1.47
CA ALA A 32 -5.21 1.93 -1.92
C ALA A 32 -5.28 0.93 -0.74
N ILE A 33 -4.39 1.05 0.25
CA ILE A 33 -4.41 0.22 1.47
C ILE A 33 -5.64 0.50 2.33
N LYS A 34 -6.18 1.72 2.34
CA LYS A 34 -7.41 2.04 3.08
C LYS A 34 -8.67 1.56 2.38
N GLU A 35 -8.62 1.45 1.05
CA GLU A 35 -9.77 1.07 0.21
C GLU A 35 -9.86 -0.45 -0.02
N THR A 36 -8.75 -1.18 0.15
CA THR A 36 -8.73 -2.63 0.02
C THR A 36 -9.37 -3.33 1.22
N ASP A 37 -10.08 -4.43 0.96
CA ASP A 37 -10.64 -5.31 2.01
C ASP A 37 -9.59 -6.32 2.54
N GLY A 38 -8.35 -6.29 2.04
CA GLY A 38 -7.24 -7.14 2.49
C GLY A 38 -6.42 -6.52 3.64
N ASN A 39 -5.71 -7.36 4.41
CA ASN A 39 -4.81 -6.89 5.46
C ASN A 39 -3.41 -6.63 4.88
N VAL A 40 -2.97 -5.37 4.87
CA VAL A 40 -1.64 -4.97 4.40
C VAL A 40 -0.81 -4.45 5.56
N SER A 41 0.35 -5.07 5.79
CA SER A 41 1.34 -4.62 6.77
C SER A 41 2.56 -4.08 6.04
N ILE A 42 2.95 -2.86 6.38
CA ILE A 42 4.14 -2.19 5.83
C ILE A 42 5.31 -2.40 6.81
N GLU A 43 6.46 -2.82 6.30
CA GLU A 43 7.75 -2.92 7.01
C GLU A 43 8.80 -1.97 6.44
#